data_AF-A0A7W9U1L5-F1
#
_entry.id   AF-A0A7W9U1L5-F1
#
_cell.length_a   1.000
_cell.length_b   1.000
_cell.length_c   1.000
_cell.angle_alpha   90.00
_cell.angle_beta   90.00
_cell.angle_gamma   90.00
#
_symmetry.space_group_name_H-M   'P 1'
#
loop_
_entity.id
_entity.type
_entity.pdbx_description
1 polymer ?
#
loop_
_entity_poly.entity_id
_entity_poly.type
_entity_poly.pdbx_seq_one_letter_code
_entity_poly.pdbx_strand_id
1 'polypeptide(L)'
;MNARYWQMLTMRGPELPTRPTFDSRGRKYEECVLTPQRISGYDGIGQRFEYGVEAGKPANPLPAIFDEDERERIDLDRIAGTEIWLTIDLERIGVVDGKYRLTWSSGAGVRHINGIIGNARVLGDEGPNTVYEFIVHPSFWLATLQENSRFFKGSIADILHEVIRPYGQIEWRINPDYYPQRDYIRQAWESDWNFFMRLCEEWGYVVWIEHREQSHVLVIADNPHAYRKHERAYETLRYHAGGGHINEEPITAMTYASAVTPGRVTVQDHSHSAPRLVPYATPFRETYDKPRKTANADHEIYTHADFAQPATRRDAPYDETNWREEARHFARVKLESRTSVGSRASAKGALRGVEVGKTLSVTHYLYHAANCEYLVLSCDMDIRATGTLSSTERVYDISASFVMQPLRERYRMPQVTPRPVIGGQEYAVIIGPDHAEMCVDKYNRALVQFIWDRDGKYDGKSAIWVRLATAWHGMAMAWERSTMRDAGNRCWSTT
;
A
#
# COMPACT_ATOMS: atom_id res chain seq x y z
N MET A 1 -45.51 -13.64 10.30
CA MET A 1 -44.44 -12.62 10.32
C MET A 1 -43.12 -13.37 10.45
N ASN A 2 -42.44 -13.67 9.33
CA ASN A 2 -41.09 -14.21 9.41
C ASN A 2 -40.18 -13.06 9.81
N ALA A 3 -39.82 -12.99 11.09
CA ALA A 3 -38.78 -12.11 11.57
C ALA A 3 -37.53 -12.42 10.74
N ARG A 4 -37.13 -11.50 9.85
CA ARG A 4 -35.79 -11.53 9.28
C ARG A 4 -34.83 -11.56 10.47
N TYR A 5 -34.11 -12.66 10.65
CA TYR A 5 -32.99 -12.71 11.58
C TYR A 5 -31.97 -11.70 11.08
N TRP A 6 -31.96 -10.50 11.67
CA TRP A 6 -31.06 -9.44 11.25
C TRP A 6 -29.62 -9.85 11.62
N GLN A 7 -28.71 -9.69 10.66
CA GLN A 7 -27.28 -10.00 10.83
C GLN A 7 -26.51 -8.72 10.53
N MET A 8 -25.62 -8.33 11.46
CA MET A 8 -24.73 -7.18 11.26
C MET A 8 -23.70 -7.45 10.16
N LEU A 9 -23.20 -8.69 10.13
CA LEU A 9 -22.19 -9.16 9.20
C LEU A 9 -22.88 -9.90 8.08
N THR A 10 -22.57 -9.56 6.83
CA THR A 10 -22.97 -10.37 5.67
C THR A 10 -21.77 -10.58 4.76
N MET A 11 -21.78 -11.71 4.05
CA MET A 11 -20.75 -12.06 3.06
C MET A 11 -21.40 -12.49 1.76
N ARG A 12 -20.78 -12.13 0.63
CA ARG A 12 -21.18 -12.49 -0.73
C ARG A 12 -19.94 -12.67 -1.59
N GLY A 13 -20.06 -13.43 -2.67
CA GLY A 13 -18.97 -13.69 -3.60
C GLY A 13 -19.46 -14.58 -4.73
N PRO A 14 -18.80 -14.59 -5.89
CA PRO A 14 -19.23 -15.33 -7.07
C PRO A 14 -19.20 -16.85 -6.86
N GLU A 15 -18.17 -17.37 -6.20
CA GLU A 15 -18.01 -18.82 -5.96
C GLU A 15 -18.43 -19.25 -4.54
N LEU A 16 -18.98 -18.33 -3.74
CA LEU A 16 -19.54 -18.68 -2.43
C LEU A 16 -20.89 -19.38 -2.63
N PRO A 17 -21.18 -20.47 -1.90
CA PRO A 17 -22.42 -21.21 -2.08
C PRO A 17 -23.62 -20.34 -1.72
N THR A 18 -24.61 -20.28 -2.62
CA THR A 18 -25.87 -19.58 -2.39
C THR A 18 -27.06 -20.51 -2.44
N ARG A 19 -28.17 -20.07 -1.84
CA ARG A 19 -29.47 -20.72 -1.96
C ARG A 19 -30.54 -19.70 -2.36
N PRO A 20 -31.53 -20.11 -3.17
CA PRO A 20 -32.63 -19.26 -3.52
C PRO A 20 -33.52 -19.00 -2.30
N THR A 21 -33.78 -17.73 -2.02
CA THR A 21 -34.59 -17.25 -0.89
C THR A 21 -35.59 -16.19 -1.38
N PHE A 22 -36.63 -15.88 -0.59
CA PHE A 22 -37.67 -14.91 -0.95
C PHE A 22 -37.76 -13.77 0.08
N ASP A 23 -37.85 -12.54 -0.40
CA ASP A 23 -38.06 -11.38 0.48
C ASP A 23 -39.49 -11.32 1.01
N SER A 24 -39.77 -10.39 1.94
CA SER A 24 -41.12 -10.21 2.51
C SER A 24 -42.18 -9.78 1.48
N ARG A 25 -41.77 -9.41 0.26
CA ARG A 25 -42.62 -9.06 -0.87
C ARG A 25 -42.67 -10.18 -1.93
N GLY A 26 -42.13 -11.37 -1.62
CA GLY A 26 -42.12 -12.53 -2.52
C GLY A 26 -41.11 -12.44 -3.67
N ARG A 27 -40.17 -11.49 -3.65
CA ARG A 27 -39.12 -11.39 -4.67
C ARG A 27 -38.00 -12.37 -4.36
N LYS A 28 -37.64 -13.19 -5.35
CA LYS A 28 -36.54 -14.15 -5.26
C LYS A 28 -35.19 -13.42 -5.19
N TYR A 29 -34.31 -13.85 -4.29
CA TYR A 29 -32.92 -13.42 -4.21
C TYR A 29 -32.02 -14.59 -3.80
N GLU A 30 -30.73 -14.51 -4.10
CA GLU A 30 -29.74 -15.50 -3.68
C GLU A 30 -29.15 -15.10 -2.31
N GLU A 31 -29.20 -16.01 -1.34
CA GLU A 31 -28.63 -15.83 0.00
C GLU A 31 -27.42 -16.73 0.16
N CYS A 32 -26.31 -16.21 0.69
CA CYS A 32 -25.14 -17.04 0.97
C CYS A 32 -25.48 -18.09 2.04
N VAL A 33 -25.11 -19.34 1.79
CA VAL A 33 -25.30 -20.46 2.73
C VAL A 33 -24.41 -20.30 3.96
N LEU A 34 -23.24 -19.68 3.78
CA LEU A 34 -22.30 -19.38 4.85
C LEU A 34 -22.72 -18.12 5.59
N THR A 35 -22.66 -18.20 6.92
CA THR A 35 -23.00 -17.09 7.79
C THR A 35 -21.77 -16.62 8.56
N PRO A 36 -21.30 -15.37 8.37
CA PRO A 36 -20.12 -14.86 9.05
C PRO A 36 -20.37 -14.75 10.56
N GLN A 37 -19.44 -15.31 11.35
CA GLN A 37 -19.43 -15.31 12.80
C GLN A 37 -18.36 -14.37 13.36
N ARG A 38 -17.23 -14.24 12.68
CA ARG A 38 -16.15 -13.34 13.08
C ARG A 38 -15.49 -12.70 11.88
N ILE A 39 -15.19 -11.41 11.99
CA ILE A 39 -14.29 -10.69 11.08
C ILE A 39 -13.21 -10.08 11.96
N SER A 40 -11.96 -10.50 11.77
CA SER A 40 -10.82 -9.96 12.50
C SER A 40 -9.69 -9.67 11.54
N GLY A 41 -9.07 -8.50 11.64
CA GLY A 41 -7.99 -8.16 10.72
C GLY A 41 -7.43 -6.77 10.92
N TYR A 42 -6.44 -6.47 10.09
CA TYR A 42 -5.67 -5.24 10.12
C TYR A 42 -5.70 -4.56 8.75
N ASP A 43 -5.81 -3.24 8.77
CA ASP A 43 -5.67 -2.35 7.62
C ASP A 43 -4.72 -1.19 7.97
N GLY A 44 -3.96 -0.69 6.99
CA GLY A 44 -2.97 0.35 7.21
C GLY A 44 -2.50 1.06 5.94
N ILE A 45 -2.22 2.36 6.07
CA ILE A 45 -1.61 3.16 5.00
C ILE A 45 -0.22 2.60 4.69
N GLY A 46 0.03 2.36 3.40
CA GLY A 46 1.25 1.75 2.89
C GLY A 46 1.33 0.25 3.13
N GLN A 47 0.22 -0.39 3.50
CA GLN A 47 0.16 -1.81 3.78
C GLN A 47 -0.99 -2.45 3.01
N ARG A 48 -0.94 -3.77 2.88
CA ARG A 48 -2.03 -4.57 2.36
C ARG A 48 -2.86 -4.99 3.57
N PHE A 49 -4.16 -4.74 3.56
CA PHE A 49 -5.00 -5.26 4.62
C PHE A 49 -5.02 -6.79 4.59
N GLU A 50 -5.33 -7.37 5.74
CA GLU A 50 -5.59 -8.81 5.88
C GLU A 50 -6.75 -8.99 6.87
N TYR A 51 -7.84 -9.62 6.41
CA TYR A 51 -8.98 -9.94 7.26
C TYR A 51 -9.24 -11.44 7.25
N GLY A 52 -9.24 -12.05 8.43
CA GLY A 52 -9.77 -13.38 8.66
C GLY A 52 -11.29 -13.33 8.85
N VAL A 53 -12.00 -14.20 8.13
CA VAL A 53 -13.46 -14.35 8.21
C VAL A 53 -13.77 -15.77 8.63
N GLU A 54 -14.30 -15.95 9.84
CA GLU A 54 -14.85 -17.22 10.29
C GLU A 54 -16.34 -17.26 9.94
N ALA A 55 -16.77 -18.28 9.20
CA ALA A 55 -18.15 -18.43 8.75
C ALA A 55 -18.68 -19.85 8.99
N GLY A 56 -19.87 -19.93 9.57
CA GLY A 56 -20.55 -21.19 9.85
C GLY A 56 -21.50 -21.60 8.72
N LYS A 57 -21.46 -22.86 8.31
CA LYS A 57 -22.50 -23.53 7.52
C LYS A 57 -23.44 -24.24 8.49
N PRO A 58 -24.72 -23.81 8.62
CA PRO A 58 -25.65 -24.50 9.51
C PRO A 58 -25.92 -25.93 9.01
N ALA A 59 -26.03 -26.90 9.94
CA ALA A 59 -26.63 -28.19 9.59
C ALA A 59 -28.04 -27.98 9.08
N ASN A 60 -28.38 -28.65 7.99
CA ASN A 60 -29.72 -28.61 7.42
C ASN A 60 -30.72 -29.18 8.45
N PRO A 61 -31.77 -28.45 8.88
CA PRO A 61 -32.71 -28.93 9.90
C PRO A 61 -33.83 -29.84 9.33
N LEU A 62 -33.83 -30.17 8.03
CA LEU A 62 -34.86 -31.01 7.42
C LEU A 62 -34.32 -32.41 7.10
N PRO A 63 -34.83 -33.48 7.73
CA PRO A 63 -34.52 -34.85 7.34
C PRO A 63 -35.41 -35.32 6.17
N ALA A 64 -34.79 -36.05 5.23
CA ALA A 64 -35.36 -37.20 4.51
C ALA A 64 -36.27 -37.00 3.27
N ILE A 65 -35.94 -36.10 2.33
CA ILE A 65 -36.52 -36.17 0.95
C ILE A 65 -35.46 -36.05 -0.16
N PHE A 66 -34.27 -35.53 0.13
CA PHE A 66 -33.21 -35.35 -0.86
C PHE A 66 -32.10 -36.38 -0.69
N ASP A 67 -31.56 -36.80 -1.84
CA ASP A 67 -30.54 -37.84 -2.02
C ASP A 67 -29.28 -37.56 -1.18
N GLU A 68 -28.61 -38.62 -0.71
CA GLU A 68 -27.40 -38.50 0.13
C GLU A 68 -26.22 -37.81 -0.61
N ASP A 69 -26.33 -37.62 -1.93
CA ASP A 69 -25.39 -36.92 -2.80
C ASP A 69 -25.44 -35.38 -2.69
N GLU A 70 -26.47 -34.77 -2.11
CA GLU A 70 -26.54 -33.31 -1.84
C GLU A 70 -25.71 -32.87 -0.60
N ARG A 71 -24.80 -33.72 -0.12
CA ARG A 71 -23.75 -33.34 0.84
C ARG A 71 -22.66 -32.53 0.13
N GLU A 72 -23.03 -31.45 -0.58
CA GLU A 72 -22.07 -30.56 -1.25
C GLU A 72 -21.10 -29.99 -0.22
N ARG A 73 -19.94 -30.64 -0.12
CA ARG A 73 -18.77 -30.13 0.56
C ARG A 73 -18.32 -28.92 -0.25
N ILE A 74 -18.22 -27.78 0.41
CA ILE A 74 -17.78 -26.55 -0.22
C ILE A 74 -16.40 -26.80 -0.82
N ASP A 75 -16.27 -26.58 -2.13
CA ASP A 75 -15.02 -26.73 -2.87
C ASP A 75 -14.12 -25.52 -2.58
N LEU A 76 -13.14 -25.72 -1.69
CA LEU A 76 -12.25 -24.65 -1.26
C LEU A 76 -11.30 -24.20 -2.38
N ASP A 77 -10.92 -25.10 -3.29
CA ASP A 77 -10.01 -24.79 -4.39
C ASP A 77 -10.69 -23.89 -5.43
N ARG A 78 -12.00 -24.07 -5.63
CA ARG A 78 -12.81 -23.15 -6.47
C ARG A 78 -12.98 -21.78 -5.84
N ILE A 79 -13.02 -21.69 -4.51
CA ILE A 79 -13.22 -20.42 -3.79
C ILE A 79 -11.90 -19.63 -3.69
N ALA A 80 -10.78 -20.31 -3.47
CA ALA A 80 -9.47 -19.66 -3.38
C ALA A 80 -9.14 -18.88 -4.66
N GLY A 81 -8.69 -17.63 -4.50
CA GLY A 81 -8.40 -16.71 -5.59
C GLY A 81 -9.59 -15.93 -6.13
N THR A 82 -10.80 -16.14 -5.59
CA THR A 82 -12.01 -15.42 -6.02
C THR A 82 -12.34 -14.24 -5.11
N GLU A 83 -13.21 -13.34 -5.58
CA GLU A 83 -13.62 -12.17 -4.82
C GLU A 83 -14.56 -12.51 -3.66
N ILE A 84 -14.47 -11.73 -2.58
CA ILE A 84 -15.42 -11.74 -1.48
C ILE A 84 -15.78 -10.30 -1.11
N TRP A 85 -17.06 -10.09 -0.85
CA TRP A 85 -17.64 -8.82 -0.42
C TRP A 85 -18.28 -9.01 0.95
N LEU A 86 -17.73 -8.32 1.94
CA LEU A 86 -18.22 -8.30 3.30
C LEU A 86 -18.88 -6.96 3.59
N THR A 87 -19.97 -6.99 4.35
CA THR A 87 -20.64 -5.78 4.80
C THR A 87 -20.79 -5.78 6.32
N ILE A 88 -20.56 -4.63 6.94
CA ILE A 88 -20.81 -4.37 8.35
C ILE A 88 -21.91 -3.30 8.43
N ASP A 89 -23.08 -3.68 8.96
CA ASP A 89 -24.20 -2.76 9.16
C ASP A 89 -23.90 -1.78 10.31
N LEU A 90 -24.01 -0.47 10.04
CA LEU A 90 -23.77 0.59 11.01
C LEU A 90 -25.09 1.19 11.55
N GLU A 91 -26.23 1.05 10.86
CA GLU A 91 -27.49 1.77 11.11
C GLU A 91 -28.38 1.20 12.23
N ARG A 92 -28.09 0.01 12.74
CA ARG A 92 -29.09 -0.77 13.49
C ARG A 92 -28.68 -1.27 14.86
N ILE A 93 -27.67 -0.66 15.50
CA ILE A 93 -27.17 -1.19 16.78
C ILE A 93 -26.93 -0.10 17.81
N GLY A 94 -27.45 -0.34 19.01
CA GLY A 94 -27.21 0.44 20.22
C GLY A 94 -26.54 -0.43 21.27
N VAL A 95 -25.90 0.21 22.24
CA VAL A 95 -25.16 -0.48 23.31
C VAL A 95 -26.08 -0.65 24.53
N VAL A 96 -26.36 -1.89 24.92
CA VAL A 96 -27.10 -2.26 26.14
C VAL A 96 -26.23 -3.20 26.96
N ASP A 97 -25.88 -2.84 28.21
CA ASP A 97 -25.01 -3.62 29.10
C ASP A 97 -23.63 -3.98 28.50
N GLY A 98 -23.01 -3.07 27.74
CA GLY A 98 -21.75 -3.32 27.04
C GLY A 98 -21.85 -4.32 25.88
N LYS A 99 -23.08 -4.72 25.52
CA LYS A 99 -23.41 -5.63 24.43
C LYS A 99 -24.19 -4.91 23.34
N TYR A 100 -23.87 -5.24 22.11
CA TYR A 100 -24.48 -4.65 20.93
C TYR A 100 -25.83 -5.33 20.63
N ARG A 101 -26.93 -4.56 20.72
CA ARG A 101 -28.31 -5.01 20.46
C ARG A 101 -28.97 -4.15 19.39
N LEU A 102 -29.95 -4.73 18.69
CA LEU A 102 -30.75 -4.03 17.69
C LEU A 102 -31.45 -2.80 18.27
N THR A 103 -31.10 -1.61 17.77
CA THR A 103 -31.83 -0.36 18.05
C THR A 103 -32.01 0.45 16.78
N TRP A 104 -33.10 1.21 16.69
CA TRP A 104 -33.40 2.09 15.56
C TRP A 104 -32.54 3.37 15.62
N SER A 105 -31.29 3.32 15.17
CA SER A 105 -30.42 4.50 15.04
C SER A 105 -30.25 4.85 13.56
N SER A 106 -31.17 5.64 13.01
CA SER A 106 -31.07 6.12 11.63
C SER A 106 -29.76 6.88 11.36
N GLY A 107 -29.00 6.47 10.33
CA GLY A 107 -28.06 7.37 9.64
C GLY A 107 -26.56 7.03 9.65
N ALA A 108 -26.14 5.76 9.66
CA ALA A 108 -24.72 5.40 9.67
C ALA A 108 -24.24 4.54 8.48
N GLY A 109 -25.09 4.19 7.52
CA GLY A 109 -24.69 3.49 6.29
C GLY A 109 -24.19 2.05 6.49
N VAL A 110 -23.42 1.56 5.53
CA VAL A 110 -22.83 0.21 5.53
C VAL A 110 -21.34 0.36 5.26
N ARG A 111 -20.50 -0.31 6.05
CA ARG A 111 -19.06 -0.41 5.76
C ARG A 111 -18.81 -1.66 4.92
N HIS A 112 -17.99 -1.51 3.89
CA HIS A 112 -17.60 -2.60 3.00
C HIS A 112 -16.18 -3.04 3.29
N ILE A 113 -15.93 -4.35 3.22
CA ILE A 113 -14.59 -4.94 3.15
C ILE A 113 -14.61 -5.93 1.98
N ASN A 114 -13.94 -5.55 0.91
CA ASN A 114 -13.87 -6.32 -0.32
C ASN A 114 -12.44 -6.72 -0.60
N GLY A 115 -12.25 -7.93 -1.11
CA GLY A 115 -10.94 -8.43 -1.46
C GLY A 115 -11.01 -9.77 -2.18
N ILE A 116 -9.86 -10.44 -2.25
CA ILE A 116 -9.67 -11.77 -2.81
C ILE A 116 -9.39 -12.74 -1.67
N ILE A 117 -9.98 -13.94 -1.74
CA ILE A 117 -9.71 -15.02 -0.79
C ILE A 117 -8.35 -15.63 -1.11
N GLY A 118 -7.32 -15.32 -0.33
CA GLY A 118 -5.98 -15.89 -0.51
C GLY A 118 -5.83 -17.28 0.11
N ASN A 119 -6.59 -17.57 1.16
CA ASN A 119 -6.61 -18.88 1.81
C ASN A 119 -8.03 -19.22 2.27
N ALA A 120 -8.44 -20.46 2.05
CA ALA A 120 -9.70 -21.02 2.52
C ALA A 120 -9.42 -22.33 3.26
N ARG A 121 -9.98 -22.52 4.46
CA ARG A 121 -9.80 -23.75 5.24
C ARG A 121 -11.05 -24.10 6.05
N VAL A 122 -11.14 -25.37 6.45
CA VAL A 122 -12.17 -25.87 7.38
C VAL A 122 -11.55 -25.89 8.78
N LEU A 123 -12.18 -25.20 9.74
CA LEU A 123 -11.72 -25.16 11.13
C LEU A 123 -12.22 -26.35 11.95
N GLY A 124 -13.39 -26.90 11.61
CA GLY A 124 -14.00 -28.03 12.29
C GLY A 124 -15.51 -27.85 12.47
N ASP A 125 -16.07 -28.55 13.46
CA ASP A 125 -17.50 -28.50 13.77
C ASP A 125 -17.76 -27.76 15.09
N GLU A 126 -18.75 -26.86 15.07
CA GLU A 126 -19.31 -26.18 16.25
C GLU A 126 -20.75 -26.65 16.45
N GLY A 127 -20.91 -27.69 17.27
CA GLY A 127 -22.17 -28.41 17.42
C GLY A 127 -22.54 -29.09 16.10
N PRO A 128 -23.71 -28.82 15.51
CA PRO A 128 -24.08 -29.42 14.23
C PRO A 128 -23.55 -28.63 13.01
N ASN A 129 -22.84 -27.51 13.21
CA ASN A 129 -22.45 -26.62 12.12
C ASN A 129 -20.98 -26.81 11.77
N THR A 130 -20.63 -26.75 10.48
CA THR A 130 -19.22 -26.76 10.05
C THR A 130 -18.71 -25.34 9.89
N VAL A 131 -17.55 -25.03 10.46
CA VAL A 131 -16.93 -23.69 10.45
C VAL A 131 -15.79 -23.64 9.43
N TYR A 132 -15.81 -22.59 8.61
CA TYR A 132 -14.82 -22.28 7.58
C TYR A 132 -14.09 -20.98 7.95
N GLU A 133 -12.83 -20.87 7.55
CA GLU A 133 -12.04 -19.64 7.65
C GLU A 133 -11.57 -19.21 6.25
N PHE A 134 -11.74 -17.93 5.96
CA PHE A 134 -11.24 -17.28 4.75
C PHE A 134 -10.30 -16.14 5.12
N ILE A 135 -9.09 -16.14 4.57
CA ILE A 135 -8.15 -15.01 4.68
C ILE A 135 -8.29 -14.13 3.45
N VAL A 136 -8.70 -12.89 3.66
CA VAL A 136 -9.06 -11.91 2.63
C VAL A 136 -7.96 -10.87 2.52
N HIS A 137 -7.47 -10.67 1.29
CA HIS A 137 -6.46 -9.67 0.95
C HIS A 137 -7.00 -8.69 -0.11
N PRO A 138 -6.43 -7.48 -0.27
CA PRO A 138 -6.71 -6.67 -1.45
C PRO A 138 -6.25 -7.40 -2.70
N SER A 139 -6.88 -7.15 -3.84
CA SER A 139 -6.44 -7.72 -5.13
C SER A 139 -4.96 -7.43 -5.45
N PHE A 140 -4.46 -6.28 -4.98
CA PHE A 140 -3.05 -5.88 -5.07
C PHE A 140 -2.07 -6.78 -4.32
N TRP A 141 -2.55 -7.66 -3.43
CA TRP A 141 -1.72 -8.72 -2.85
C TRP A 141 -1.13 -9.66 -3.89
N LEU A 142 -1.83 -9.89 -5.01
CA LEU A 142 -1.34 -10.70 -6.12
C LEU A 142 -0.01 -10.16 -6.70
N ALA A 143 0.25 -8.86 -6.58
CA ALA A 143 1.52 -8.24 -6.98
C ALA A 143 2.74 -8.71 -6.15
N THR A 144 2.51 -9.40 -5.03
CA THR A 144 3.60 -10.06 -4.29
C THR A 144 3.95 -11.45 -4.81
N LEU A 145 3.08 -12.06 -5.61
CA LEU A 145 3.29 -13.40 -6.15
C LEU A 145 4.15 -13.41 -7.42
N GLN A 146 4.31 -12.24 -8.05
CA GLN A 146 5.11 -12.08 -9.26
C GLN A 146 6.41 -11.36 -8.97
N GLU A 147 7.54 -11.95 -9.37
CA GLU A 147 8.88 -11.37 -9.31
C GLU A 147 9.45 -11.16 -10.70
N ASN A 148 10.08 -10.01 -10.94
CA ASN A 148 10.56 -9.62 -12.26
C ASN A 148 11.92 -8.90 -12.22
N SER A 149 12.60 -8.87 -13.38
CA SER A 149 13.65 -7.90 -13.67
C SER A 149 13.25 -7.14 -14.93
N ARG A 150 12.86 -5.86 -14.78
CA ARG A 150 12.28 -5.04 -15.87
C ARG A 150 12.87 -3.64 -15.89
N PHE A 151 12.96 -3.10 -17.10
CA PHE A 151 13.35 -1.72 -17.35
C PHE A 151 12.12 -0.83 -17.53
N PHE A 152 12.16 0.35 -16.92
CA PHE A 152 11.15 1.38 -17.01
C PHE A 152 11.78 2.74 -17.33
N LYS A 153 11.01 3.59 -18.01
CA LYS A 153 11.33 4.99 -18.30
C LYS A 153 10.06 5.84 -18.27
N GLY A 154 10.22 7.14 -18.13
CA GLY A 154 9.11 8.09 -18.11
C GLY A 154 8.82 8.62 -16.71
N SER A 155 7.61 9.15 -16.49
CA SER A 155 7.25 9.68 -15.17
C SER A 155 7.08 8.55 -14.16
N ILE A 156 7.34 8.84 -12.89
CA ILE A 156 7.13 7.86 -11.81
C ILE A 156 5.67 7.43 -11.73
N ALA A 157 4.73 8.34 -11.94
CA ALA A 157 3.31 8.01 -11.92
C ALA A 157 2.94 7.00 -13.02
N ASP A 158 3.47 7.19 -14.24
CA ASP A 158 3.25 6.26 -15.35
C ASP A 158 3.85 4.88 -15.06
N ILE A 159 5.07 4.84 -14.51
CA ILE A 159 5.76 3.61 -14.14
C ILE A 159 4.95 2.85 -13.06
N LEU A 160 4.53 3.54 -12.00
CA LEU A 160 3.73 2.94 -10.93
C LEU A 160 2.39 2.44 -11.46
N HIS A 161 1.73 3.21 -12.32
CA HIS A 161 0.47 2.80 -12.95
C HIS A 161 0.65 1.56 -13.82
N GLU A 162 1.70 1.50 -14.66
CA GLU A 162 1.99 0.35 -15.51
C GLU A 162 2.19 -0.94 -14.69
N VAL A 163 2.94 -0.84 -13.59
CA VAL A 163 3.24 -1.98 -12.71
C VAL A 163 1.99 -2.49 -12.01
N ILE A 164 1.16 -1.59 -11.47
CA ILE A 164 0.12 -1.98 -10.51
C ILE A 164 -1.29 -2.15 -11.13
N ARG A 165 -1.53 -1.60 -12.33
CA ARG A 165 -2.83 -1.71 -13.03
C ARG A 165 -3.32 -3.13 -13.32
N PRO A 166 -2.47 -4.17 -13.52
CA PRO A 166 -2.97 -5.52 -13.78
C PRO A 166 -3.73 -6.10 -12.58
N TYR A 167 -3.52 -5.56 -11.38
CA TYR A 167 -4.03 -6.14 -10.14
C TYR A 167 -5.33 -5.46 -9.63
N GLY A 168 -5.78 -4.36 -10.23
CA GLY A 168 -7.03 -3.72 -9.80
C GLY A 168 -7.18 -2.25 -10.21
N GLN A 169 -8.23 -1.62 -9.70
CA GLN A 169 -8.56 -0.22 -9.98
C GLN A 169 -7.68 0.74 -9.15
N ILE A 170 -7.15 1.77 -9.81
CA ILE A 170 -6.27 2.76 -9.20
C ILE A 170 -6.95 4.13 -9.24
N GLU A 171 -6.87 4.89 -8.15
CA GLU A 171 -7.35 6.26 -8.06
C GLU A 171 -6.19 7.20 -7.72
N TRP A 172 -5.78 8.02 -8.69
CA TRP A 172 -4.74 9.02 -8.51
C TRP A 172 -5.33 10.31 -7.91
N ARG A 173 -4.81 10.71 -6.74
CA ARG A 173 -5.14 11.96 -6.04
C ARG A 173 -3.87 12.78 -5.81
N ILE A 174 -3.18 13.06 -6.91
CA ILE A 174 -1.88 13.74 -6.94
C ILE A 174 -1.98 15.08 -7.67
N ASN A 175 -0.97 15.92 -7.50
CA ASN A 175 -0.76 17.07 -8.38
C ASN A 175 0.19 16.66 -9.53
N PRO A 176 -0.27 16.65 -10.80
CA PRO A 176 0.47 16.04 -11.91
C PRO A 176 1.77 16.77 -12.29
N ASP A 177 1.88 18.07 -12.02
CA ASP A 177 2.99 18.92 -12.51
C ASP A 177 4.32 18.77 -11.73
N TYR A 178 4.44 17.75 -10.86
CA TYR A 178 5.44 17.78 -9.79
C TYR A 178 6.57 16.73 -9.90
N TYR A 179 6.48 15.74 -10.80
CA TYR A 179 7.44 14.62 -10.84
C TYR A 179 8.26 14.60 -12.14
N PRO A 180 9.60 14.58 -12.06
CA PRO A 180 10.47 14.56 -13.23
C PRO A 180 10.40 13.22 -13.97
N GLN A 181 10.78 13.26 -15.25
CA GLN A 181 10.93 12.07 -16.07
C GLN A 181 12.19 11.31 -15.65
N ARG A 182 12.12 9.98 -15.76
CA ARG A 182 13.24 9.09 -15.47
C ARG A 182 13.77 8.45 -16.74
N ASP A 183 15.08 8.58 -16.92
CA ASP A 183 15.81 7.96 -18.03
C ASP A 183 15.87 6.44 -17.86
N TYR A 184 16.05 5.99 -16.61
CA TYR A 184 16.22 4.59 -16.28
C TYR A 184 15.78 4.27 -14.86
N ILE A 185 14.78 3.40 -14.74
CA ILE A 185 14.45 2.72 -13.50
C ILE A 185 14.42 1.22 -13.77
N ARG A 186 15.03 0.46 -12.87
CA ARG A 186 14.98 -1.00 -12.90
C ARG A 186 14.19 -1.52 -11.71
N GLN A 187 13.24 -2.41 -12.00
CA GLN A 187 12.78 -3.43 -11.06
C GLN A 187 13.80 -4.56 -11.11
N ALA A 188 14.49 -4.86 -10.02
CA ALA A 188 15.62 -5.80 -10.03
C ALA A 188 15.37 -6.99 -9.11
N TRP A 189 14.91 -8.10 -9.68
CA TRP A 189 14.70 -9.37 -8.95
C TRP A 189 13.82 -9.18 -7.70
N GLU A 190 12.81 -8.33 -7.80
CA GLU A 190 11.90 -7.99 -6.71
C GLU A 190 10.46 -8.14 -7.19
N SER A 191 9.53 -8.32 -6.25
CA SER A 191 8.11 -8.41 -6.58
C SER A 191 7.56 -7.07 -7.10
N ASP A 192 6.48 -7.13 -7.88
CA ASP A 192 5.82 -5.92 -8.39
C ASP A 192 5.36 -5.01 -7.25
N TRP A 193 4.89 -5.59 -6.14
CA TRP A 193 4.52 -4.85 -4.94
C TRP A 193 5.71 -4.16 -4.27
N ASN A 194 6.85 -4.85 -4.10
CA ASN A 194 8.04 -4.26 -3.47
C ASN A 194 8.60 -3.11 -4.32
N PHE A 195 8.66 -3.30 -5.64
CA PHE A 195 9.07 -2.25 -6.57
C PHE A 195 8.17 -1.01 -6.47
N PHE A 196 6.84 -1.25 -6.50
CA PHE A 196 5.83 -0.20 -6.36
C PHE A 196 5.95 0.54 -5.03
N MET A 197 6.03 -0.18 -3.90
CA MET A 197 6.08 0.41 -2.57
C MET A 197 7.38 1.18 -2.33
N ARG A 198 8.52 0.65 -2.76
CA ARG A 198 9.81 1.34 -2.65
C ARG A 198 9.81 2.69 -3.37
N LEU A 199 9.30 2.73 -4.59
CA LEU A 199 9.17 3.98 -5.35
C LEU A 199 8.15 4.92 -4.69
N CYS A 200 7.02 4.40 -4.20
CA CYS A 200 6.06 5.19 -3.45
C CYS A 200 6.69 5.86 -2.21
N GLU A 201 7.46 5.10 -1.44
CA GLU A 201 8.17 5.56 -0.24
C GLU A 201 9.27 6.59 -0.54
N GLU A 202 10.02 6.39 -1.63
CA GLU A 202 11.10 7.29 -2.06
C GLU A 202 10.58 8.64 -2.53
N TRP A 203 9.50 8.65 -3.30
CA TRP A 203 8.85 9.86 -3.84
C TRP A 203 7.80 10.47 -2.92
N GLY A 204 7.53 9.80 -1.80
CA GLY A 204 6.62 10.30 -0.77
C GLY A 204 5.15 10.16 -1.12
N TYR A 205 4.78 9.29 -2.06
CA TYR A 205 3.38 8.93 -2.23
C TYR A 205 2.84 8.30 -0.94
N VAL A 206 1.53 8.43 -0.74
CA VAL A 206 0.76 7.85 0.35
C VAL A 206 -0.27 6.95 -0.28
N VAL A 207 -0.30 5.68 0.13
CA VAL A 207 -1.08 4.64 -0.55
C VAL A 207 -2.00 3.94 0.45
N TRP A 208 -3.26 3.75 0.11
CA TRP A 208 -4.21 2.97 0.93
C TRP A 208 -5.30 2.36 0.04
N ILE A 209 -6.09 1.45 0.61
CA ILE A 209 -7.23 0.85 -0.08
C ILE A 209 -8.52 1.51 0.39
N GLU A 210 -9.38 1.92 -0.55
CA GLU A 210 -10.76 2.33 -0.26
C GLU A 210 -11.73 1.27 -0.75
N HIS A 211 -12.62 0.81 0.13
CA HIS A 211 -13.68 -0.13 -0.22
C HIS A 211 -14.93 0.60 -0.73
N ARG A 212 -15.60 0.00 -1.71
CA ARG A 212 -16.87 0.43 -2.32
C ARG A 212 -17.90 -0.69 -2.19
N GLU A 213 -19.08 -0.59 -2.79
CA GLU A 213 -20.14 -1.59 -2.54
C GLU A 213 -19.75 -3.04 -2.94
N GLN A 214 -19.00 -3.19 -4.04
CA GLN A 214 -18.60 -4.50 -4.59
C GLN A 214 -17.18 -4.48 -5.20
N SER A 215 -16.36 -3.52 -4.80
CA SER A 215 -14.99 -3.40 -5.28
C SER A 215 -14.13 -2.64 -4.28
N HIS A 216 -12.83 -2.63 -4.51
CA HIS A 216 -11.91 -1.75 -3.79
C HIS A 216 -10.97 -1.07 -4.78
N VAL A 217 -10.44 0.08 -4.39
CA VAL A 217 -9.51 0.87 -5.20
C VAL A 217 -8.24 1.14 -4.43
N LEU A 218 -7.09 1.09 -5.10
CA LEU A 218 -5.83 1.58 -4.57
C LEU A 218 -5.77 3.08 -4.78
N VAL A 219 -5.81 3.85 -3.71
CA VAL A 219 -5.65 5.29 -3.77
C VAL A 219 -4.17 5.63 -3.65
N ILE A 220 -3.66 6.44 -4.58
CA ILE A 220 -2.31 6.97 -4.55
C ILE A 220 -2.40 8.49 -4.45
N ALA A 221 -1.88 9.06 -3.37
CA ALA A 221 -1.93 10.48 -3.11
C ALA A 221 -0.56 11.06 -2.77
N ASP A 222 -0.42 12.37 -2.90
CA ASP A 222 0.80 13.07 -2.50
C ASP A 222 0.56 14.28 -1.60
N ASN A 223 -0.70 14.65 -1.34
CA ASN A 223 -1.06 15.87 -0.64
C ASN A 223 -2.20 15.64 0.37
N PRO A 224 -2.29 16.48 1.43
CA PRO A 224 -3.32 16.30 2.46
C PRO A 224 -4.77 16.49 2.00
N HIS A 225 -5.01 17.19 0.89
CA HIS A 225 -6.37 17.40 0.36
C HIS A 225 -6.94 16.13 -0.31
N ALA A 226 -6.11 15.11 -0.53
CA ALA A 226 -6.54 13.83 -1.07
C ALA A 226 -7.31 12.96 -0.07
N TYR A 227 -7.18 13.25 1.23
CA TYR A 227 -7.87 12.50 2.28
C TYR A 227 -9.33 12.91 2.33
N ARG A 228 -10.22 11.93 2.51
CA ARG A 228 -11.65 12.16 2.69
C ARG A 228 -12.01 12.08 4.16
N LYS A 229 -13.00 12.85 4.59
CA LYS A 229 -13.57 12.69 5.92
C LYS A 229 -14.36 11.39 6.01
N HIS A 230 -14.44 10.82 7.21
CA HIS A 230 -15.42 9.80 7.51
C HIS A 230 -16.85 10.31 7.30
N GLU A 231 -17.79 9.39 7.11
CA GLU A 231 -19.21 9.72 7.10
C GLU A 231 -19.66 10.31 8.43
N ARG A 232 -20.81 10.98 8.45
CA ARG A 232 -21.30 11.79 9.58
C ARG A 232 -21.27 11.06 10.93
N ALA A 233 -21.48 9.75 10.95
CA ALA A 233 -21.43 8.94 12.17
C ALA A 233 -20.03 8.80 12.80
N TYR A 234 -18.96 8.89 11.99
CA TYR A 234 -17.56 8.77 12.43
C TYR A 234 -16.73 10.02 12.14
N GLU A 235 -17.31 11.09 11.57
CA GLU A 235 -16.61 12.36 11.32
C GLU A 235 -16.04 12.95 12.61
N THR A 236 -16.77 12.83 13.73
CA THR A 236 -16.31 13.27 15.05
C THR A 236 -16.51 12.15 16.07
N LEU A 237 -15.43 11.72 16.71
CA LEU A 237 -15.44 10.73 17.77
C LEU A 237 -15.20 11.38 19.13
N ARG A 238 -16.06 11.06 20.09
CA ARG A 238 -15.93 11.50 21.47
C ARG A 238 -15.06 10.52 22.26
N TYR A 239 -14.10 11.04 23.01
CA TYR A 239 -13.44 10.28 24.06
C TYR A 239 -14.33 10.18 25.29
N HIS A 240 -14.57 8.96 25.75
CA HIS A 240 -15.34 8.66 26.95
C HIS A 240 -14.78 7.41 27.62
N ALA A 241 -13.94 7.59 28.64
CA ALA A 241 -13.36 6.49 29.42
C ALA A 241 -14.32 5.88 30.46
N GLY A 242 -15.44 6.55 30.75
CA GLY A 242 -16.37 6.15 31.80
C GLY A 242 -17.22 4.93 31.43
N GLY A 243 -17.53 4.10 32.42
CA GLY A 243 -18.67 3.19 32.34
C GLY A 243 -19.95 4.02 32.48
N GLY A 244 -20.68 4.19 31.39
CA GLY A 244 -21.92 4.96 31.34
C GLY A 244 -22.56 4.83 29.97
N HIS A 245 -23.89 4.81 29.91
CA HIS A 245 -24.61 4.68 28.65
C HIS A 245 -24.54 6.00 27.89
N ILE A 246 -23.87 5.96 26.74
CA ILE A 246 -24.01 6.99 25.71
C ILE A 246 -24.56 6.32 24.46
N ASN A 247 -25.44 7.01 23.73
CA ASN A 247 -26.06 6.50 22.50
C ASN A 247 -25.14 6.74 21.27
N GLU A 248 -23.85 6.52 21.44
CA GLU A 248 -22.78 6.75 20.46
C GLU A 248 -21.73 5.65 20.61
N GLU A 249 -20.84 5.49 19.62
CA GLU A 249 -19.64 4.66 19.76
C GLU A 249 -18.45 5.54 20.15
N PRO A 250 -18.05 5.57 21.44
CA PRO A 250 -16.95 6.42 21.86
C PRO A 250 -15.60 5.75 21.66
N ILE A 251 -14.57 6.59 21.65
CA ILE A 251 -13.22 6.16 21.99
C ILE A 251 -13.17 5.94 23.51
N THR A 252 -12.95 4.70 23.92
CA THR A 252 -12.93 4.31 25.35
C THR A 252 -11.54 4.42 25.98
N ALA A 253 -10.49 4.24 25.18
CA ALA A 253 -9.11 4.41 25.60
C ALA A 253 -8.32 5.14 24.52
N MET A 254 -7.49 6.10 24.91
CA MET A 254 -6.66 6.86 23.99
C MET A 254 -5.35 7.25 24.66
N THR A 255 -4.26 7.10 23.91
CA THR A 255 -2.94 7.61 24.26
C THR A 255 -2.48 8.60 23.21
N TYR A 256 -1.82 9.67 23.65
CA TYR A 256 -1.18 10.63 22.78
C TYR A 256 0.31 10.66 23.09
N ALA A 257 1.14 10.45 22.08
CA ALA A 257 2.59 10.39 22.17
C ALA A 257 3.23 11.53 21.38
N SER A 258 4.19 12.20 22.02
CA SER A 258 5.08 13.16 21.39
C SER A 258 6.53 12.70 21.55
N ALA A 259 7.23 12.45 20.44
CA ALA A 259 8.60 11.95 20.45
C ALA A 259 9.59 12.97 19.82
N VAL A 260 10.85 12.91 20.25
CA VAL A 260 11.95 13.65 19.61
C VAL A 260 12.23 13.02 18.25
N THR A 261 12.43 13.86 17.23
CA THR A 261 12.72 13.44 15.86
C THR A 261 13.88 14.26 15.30
N PRO A 262 14.61 13.77 14.30
CA PRO A 262 15.57 14.57 13.54
C PRO A 262 14.92 15.84 12.99
N GLY A 263 15.67 16.93 12.89
CA GLY A 263 15.20 18.20 12.32
C GLY A 263 15.72 18.52 10.93
N ARG A 264 16.73 17.77 10.49
CA ARG A 264 17.42 17.97 9.22
C ARG A 264 17.67 16.64 8.50
N VAL A 265 17.51 16.66 7.19
CA VAL A 265 18.03 15.62 6.30
C VAL A 265 18.88 16.27 5.23
N THR A 266 20.05 15.70 4.98
CA THR A 266 20.93 16.05 3.88
C THR A 266 21.13 14.83 3.00
N VAL A 267 20.81 14.98 1.71
CA VAL A 267 21.00 13.92 0.71
C VAL A 267 22.16 14.25 -0.21
N GLN A 268 22.90 13.23 -0.65
CA GLN A 268 23.96 13.37 -1.64
C GLN A 268 23.81 12.37 -2.79
N ASP A 269 24.34 12.75 -3.94
CA ASP A 269 24.49 11.90 -5.12
C ASP A 269 25.76 12.29 -5.89
N HIS A 270 26.01 11.66 -7.04
CA HIS A 270 27.14 11.93 -7.89
C HIS A 270 26.77 11.80 -9.37
N SER A 271 26.96 12.89 -10.13
CA SER A 271 26.95 12.84 -11.59
C SER A 271 28.37 12.86 -12.16
N HIS A 272 28.69 11.86 -13.00
CA HIS A 272 29.95 11.85 -13.73
C HIS A 272 29.97 12.83 -14.92
N SER A 273 28.81 13.32 -15.36
CA SER A 273 28.71 14.31 -16.44
C SER A 273 29.07 15.72 -15.94
N ALA A 274 28.85 15.97 -14.64
CA ALA A 274 29.21 17.19 -13.93
C ALA A 274 30.07 16.88 -12.68
N PRO A 275 31.29 16.33 -12.86
CA PRO A 275 32.13 15.93 -11.74
C PRO A 275 32.61 17.13 -10.94
N ARG A 276 32.85 16.93 -9.64
CA ARG A 276 33.45 17.97 -8.79
C ARG A 276 34.93 18.14 -9.13
N LEU A 277 35.22 18.99 -10.11
CA LEU A 277 36.59 19.24 -10.58
C LEU A 277 37.35 20.25 -9.72
N VAL A 278 36.67 21.01 -8.86
CA VAL A 278 37.29 22.02 -7.97
C VAL A 278 36.67 22.01 -6.57
N PRO A 279 37.44 22.36 -5.51
CA PRO A 279 36.95 22.39 -4.13
C PRO A 279 35.73 23.29 -3.89
N TYR A 280 35.58 24.37 -4.66
CA TYR A 280 34.47 25.33 -4.52
C TYR A 280 33.24 25.00 -5.37
N ALA A 281 33.29 23.96 -6.21
CA ALA A 281 32.11 23.52 -6.95
C ALA A 281 31.04 23.02 -5.98
N THR A 282 29.78 23.38 -6.23
CA THR A 282 28.67 22.94 -5.38
C THR A 282 28.64 21.41 -5.36
N PRO A 283 28.69 20.76 -4.18
CA PRO A 283 28.49 19.32 -4.11
C PRO A 283 27.10 18.96 -4.65
N PHE A 284 26.96 17.80 -5.28
CA PHE A 284 25.66 17.19 -5.57
C PHE A 284 25.03 16.73 -4.25
N ARG A 285 24.57 17.72 -3.48
CA ARG A 285 24.06 17.58 -2.14
C ARG A 285 23.09 18.71 -1.84
N GLU A 286 21.95 18.38 -1.26
CA GLU A 286 20.98 19.37 -0.79
C GLU A 286 20.44 18.98 0.58
N THR A 287 19.99 20.00 1.31
CA THR A 287 19.52 19.87 2.69
C THR A 287 18.08 20.36 2.80
N TYR A 288 17.28 19.67 3.61
CA TYR A 288 15.97 20.13 4.03
C TYR A 288 15.88 20.15 5.56
N ASP A 289 15.45 21.30 6.08
CA ASP A 289 15.36 21.63 7.50
C ASP A 289 13.94 22.00 7.90
N LYS A 290 13.40 21.29 8.89
CA LYS A 290 12.10 21.60 9.50
C LYS A 290 12.00 20.99 10.91
N PRO A 291 12.83 21.44 11.87
CA PRO A 291 12.83 20.89 13.22
C PRO A 291 11.48 21.12 13.93
N ARG A 292 11.07 20.14 14.73
CA ARG A 292 9.92 20.27 15.64
C ARG A 292 10.32 21.14 16.83
N LYS A 293 9.32 21.74 17.51
CA LYS A 293 9.54 22.56 18.72
C LYS A 293 9.73 21.66 19.96
N THR A 294 10.70 20.76 19.89
CA THR A 294 11.12 19.88 20.99
C THR A 294 12.58 20.15 21.35
N ALA A 295 13.02 19.76 22.55
CA ALA A 295 14.45 19.77 22.86
C ALA A 295 15.21 18.81 21.92
N ASN A 296 16.49 19.11 21.64
CA ASN A 296 17.38 18.30 20.79
C ASN A 296 16.81 17.98 19.40
N ALA A 297 16.12 18.94 18.78
CA ALA A 297 15.51 18.77 17.46
C ALA A 297 16.47 19.09 16.29
N ASP A 298 17.75 19.31 16.55
CA ASP A 298 18.78 19.73 15.60
C ASP A 298 19.58 18.56 14.99
N HIS A 299 19.31 17.32 15.42
CA HIS A 299 19.96 16.14 14.86
C HIS A 299 19.70 15.98 13.35
N GLU A 300 20.77 15.65 12.62
CA GLU A 300 20.80 15.50 11.16
C GLU A 300 20.87 14.02 10.75
N ILE A 301 20.16 13.68 9.68
CA ILE A 301 20.39 12.45 8.90
C ILE A 301 21.15 12.81 7.63
N TYR A 302 22.29 12.17 7.41
CA TYR A 302 23.09 12.30 6.20
C TYR A 302 23.06 10.99 5.40
N THR A 303 22.60 11.02 4.14
CA THR A 303 22.39 9.79 3.34
C THR A 303 22.50 10.04 1.84
N HIS A 304 22.50 8.96 1.05
CA HIS A 304 22.38 9.01 -0.41
C HIS A 304 20.91 9.14 -0.88
N ALA A 305 20.70 9.68 -2.08
CA ALA A 305 19.45 9.65 -2.84
C ALA A 305 19.75 9.70 -4.35
N ASP A 306 18.85 9.16 -5.19
CA ASP A 306 19.10 9.00 -6.65
C ASP A 306 18.43 10.13 -7.44
N PHE A 307 19.07 11.31 -7.45
CA PHE A 307 18.57 12.48 -8.18
C PHE A 307 19.45 12.88 -9.37
N ALA A 308 20.66 12.35 -9.48
CA ALA A 308 21.53 12.59 -10.62
C ALA A 308 21.12 11.71 -11.82
N GLN A 309 20.82 12.34 -12.96
CA GLN A 309 20.55 11.65 -14.22
C GLN A 309 21.60 12.04 -15.27
N PRO A 310 22.73 11.31 -15.39
CA PRO A 310 23.82 11.70 -16.29
C PRO A 310 23.53 11.37 -17.76
N ALA A 311 22.29 11.58 -18.24
CA ALA A 311 21.82 11.22 -19.58
C ALA A 311 22.18 9.77 -19.94
N THR A 312 21.61 8.81 -19.20
CA THR A 312 21.91 7.37 -19.29
C THR A 312 21.32 6.71 -20.53
N ARG A 313 20.56 7.45 -21.35
CA ARG A 313 19.94 6.97 -22.59
C ARG A 313 20.45 7.75 -23.82
N ARG A 314 20.40 7.11 -24.99
CA ARG A 314 20.73 7.70 -26.30
C ARG A 314 19.99 9.01 -26.60
N ASP A 315 18.73 9.12 -26.19
CA ASP A 315 17.85 10.25 -26.54
C ASP A 315 17.50 11.15 -25.34
N ALA A 316 18.16 10.97 -24.19
CA ALA A 316 17.86 11.75 -23.00
C ALA A 316 18.40 13.20 -23.13
N PRO A 317 17.60 14.23 -22.81
CA PRO A 317 18.10 15.59 -22.73
C PRO A 317 19.16 15.71 -21.62
N TYR A 318 20.11 16.63 -21.79
CA TYR A 318 21.18 16.86 -20.82
C TYR A 318 20.63 17.66 -19.63
N ASP A 319 20.45 16.98 -18.50
CA ASP A 319 19.72 17.47 -17.32
C ASP A 319 20.66 18.15 -16.30
N GLU A 320 21.12 19.37 -16.60
CA GLU A 320 21.99 20.10 -15.66
C GLU A 320 21.27 21.14 -14.79
N THR A 321 19.96 21.37 -14.96
CA THR A 321 19.29 22.51 -14.31
C THR A 321 18.38 22.20 -13.13
N ASN A 322 17.83 20.98 -12.96
CA ASN A 322 16.85 20.74 -11.86
C ASN A 322 17.20 19.71 -10.77
N TRP A 323 18.44 19.23 -10.71
CA TRP A 323 18.84 18.24 -9.70
C TRP A 323 18.66 18.75 -8.25
N ARG A 324 18.77 20.07 -8.01
CA ARG A 324 18.63 20.65 -6.66
C ARG A 324 17.20 20.59 -6.13
N GLU A 325 16.20 20.88 -6.95
CA GLU A 325 14.80 20.79 -6.50
C GLU A 325 14.42 19.35 -6.20
N GLU A 326 14.92 18.42 -7.01
CA GLU A 326 14.72 16.99 -6.80
C GLU A 326 15.45 16.47 -5.55
N ALA A 327 16.72 16.84 -5.37
CA ALA A 327 17.47 16.51 -4.15
C ALA A 327 16.79 17.07 -2.90
N ARG A 328 16.30 18.32 -2.98
CA ARG A 328 15.51 18.96 -1.91
C ARG A 328 14.18 18.23 -1.68
N HIS A 329 13.54 17.72 -2.73
CA HIS A 329 12.34 16.90 -2.62
C HIS A 329 12.62 15.61 -1.83
N PHE A 330 13.67 14.86 -2.19
CA PHE A 330 14.05 13.64 -1.48
C PHE A 330 14.40 13.89 0.00
N ALA A 331 15.19 14.94 0.27
CA ALA A 331 15.50 15.35 1.64
C ALA A 331 14.22 15.67 2.43
N ARG A 332 13.27 16.39 1.81
CA ARG A 332 11.97 16.71 2.43
C ARG A 332 11.14 15.47 2.68
N VAL A 333 10.95 14.59 1.71
CA VAL A 333 10.17 13.35 1.88
C VAL A 333 10.73 12.52 3.02
N LYS A 334 12.06 12.34 3.06
CA LYS A 334 12.72 11.57 4.10
C LYS A 334 12.59 12.25 5.48
N LEU A 335 12.70 13.57 5.58
CA LEU A 335 12.48 14.27 6.85
C LEU A 335 11.02 14.17 7.30
N GLU A 336 10.05 14.39 6.41
CA GLU A 336 8.61 14.28 6.71
C GLU A 336 8.25 12.85 7.18
N SER A 337 8.81 11.82 6.55
CA SER A 337 8.65 10.40 6.95
C SER A 337 9.25 10.10 8.33
N ARG A 338 10.38 10.72 8.69
CA ARG A 338 11.02 10.53 10.01
C ARG A 338 10.38 11.38 11.12
N THR A 339 9.80 12.52 10.77
CA THR A 339 9.15 13.44 11.72
C THR A 339 7.71 13.05 12.02
N SER A 340 7.04 12.32 11.11
CA SER A 340 5.64 11.90 11.27
C SER A 340 5.38 11.04 12.52
N VAL A 341 6.37 10.25 12.97
CA VAL A 341 6.28 9.46 14.21
C VAL A 341 6.37 10.33 15.46
N GLY A 342 6.81 11.59 15.32
CA GLY A 342 6.94 12.54 16.39
C GLY A 342 5.60 12.91 17.04
N SER A 343 4.48 12.78 16.33
CA SER A 343 3.13 12.96 16.88
C SER A 343 2.22 11.80 16.49
N ARG A 344 1.85 10.99 17.47
CA ARG A 344 0.98 9.82 17.27
C ARG A 344 -0.09 9.77 18.35
N ALA A 345 -1.29 9.37 17.96
CA ALA A 345 -2.28 8.94 18.93
C ALA A 345 -2.70 7.50 18.63
N SER A 346 -2.90 6.72 19.68
CA SER A 346 -3.52 5.40 19.60
C SER A 346 -4.86 5.48 20.29
N ALA A 347 -5.90 4.92 19.68
CA ALA A 347 -7.25 4.91 20.23
C ALA A 347 -7.83 3.50 20.17
N LYS A 348 -8.72 3.19 21.11
CA LYS A 348 -9.46 1.94 21.18
C LYS A 348 -10.90 2.19 21.59
N GLY A 349 -11.82 1.47 20.98
CA GLY A 349 -13.24 1.50 21.30
C GLY A 349 -13.96 0.36 20.59
N ALA A 350 -15.23 0.21 20.90
CA ALA A 350 -16.08 -0.72 20.20
C ALA A 350 -16.71 -0.01 18.98
N LEU A 351 -15.84 0.27 18.01
CA LEU A 351 -16.08 1.09 16.83
C LEU A 351 -16.11 0.23 15.56
N ARG A 352 -17.14 0.36 14.73
CA ARG A 352 -17.31 -0.45 13.51
C ARG A 352 -16.87 0.24 12.23
N GLY A 353 -17.03 1.55 12.15
CA GLY A 353 -16.90 2.35 10.92
C GLY A 353 -15.58 3.12 10.76
N VAL A 354 -14.56 2.84 11.58
CA VAL A 354 -13.24 3.48 11.43
C VAL A 354 -12.51 2.87 10.24
N GLU A 355 -12.21 3.70 9.24
CA GLU A 355 -11.54 3.34 7.99
C GLU A 355 -10.19 4.05 7.85
N VAL A 356 -9.24 3.35 7.25
CA VAL A 356 -7.88 3.84 7.01
C VAL A 356 -7.86 4.82 5.83
N GLY A 357 -6.99 5.82 5.89
CA GLY A 357 -6.88 6.84 4.83
C GLY A 357 -7.96 7.92 4.87
N LYS A 358 -8.90 7.83 5.81
CA LYS A 358 -9.90 8.87 6.09
C LYS A 358 -9.53 9.72 7.32
N THR A 359 -10.08 10.93 7.39
CA THR A 359 -9.89 11.84 8.54
C THR A 359 -11.08 11.80 9.50
N LEU A 360 -10.81 12.02 10.78
CA LEU A 360 -11.80 12.15 11.85
C LEU A 360 -11.35 13.18 12.88
N SER A 361 -12.29 13.77 13.62
CA SER A 361 -12.01 14.70 14.71
C SER A 361 -12.20 14.03 16.06
N VAL A 362 -11.26 14.23 16.99
CA VAL A 362 -11.38 13.74 18.37
C VAL A 362 -11.79 14.87 19.30
N THR A 363 -12.73 14.60 20.21
CA THR A 363 -13.19 15.56 21.23
C THR A 363 -13.21 14.95 22.63
N HIS A 364 -13.25 15.82 23.66
CA HIS A 364 -13.36 15.45 25.07
C HIS A 364 -12.19 14.62 25.64
N TYR A 365 -11.05 14.56 24.97
CA TYR A 365 -9.83 13.96 25.52
C TYR A 365 -9.17 14.88 26.54
N LEU A 366 -8.61 14.27 27.60
CA LEU A 366 -8.02 14.94 28.76
C LEU A 366 -6.92 15.95 28.37
N TYR A 367 -6.06 15.57 27.44
CA TYR A 367 -5.00 16.44 26.94
C TYR A 367 -5.57 17.33 25.81
N HIS A 368 -5.88 18.59 26.13
CA HIS A 368 -6.64 19.47 25.24
C HIS A 368 -6.05 19.59 23.81
N ALA A 369 -4.72 19.65 23.68
CA ALA A 369 -4.03 19.80 22.39
C ALA A 369 -4.14 18.56 21.46
N ALA A 370 -4.65 17.45 21.97
CA ALA A 370 -4.97 16.23 21.22
C ALA A 370 -6.45 16.17 20.79
N ASN A 371 -7.28 17.16 21.13
CA ASN A 371 -8.62 17.32 20.55
C ASN A 371 -8.50 18.09 19.22
N CYS A 372 -8.23 17.36 18.14
CA CYS A 372 -8.05 17.93 16.81
C CYS A 372 -8.48 16.93 15.73
N GLU A 373 -8.32 17.33 14.47
CA GLU A 373 -8.47 16.44 13.32
C GLU A 373 -7.24 15.54 13.15
N TYR A 374 -7.49 14.28 12.85
CA TYR A 374 -6.51 13.23 12.65
C TYR A 374 -6.73 12.51 11.32
N LEU A 375 -5.63 12.05 10.71
CA LEU A 375 -5.64 11.02 9.68
C LEU A 375 -5.52 9.64 10.34
N VAL A 376 -6.42 8.71 10.00
CA VAL A 376 -6.34 7.31 10.44
C VAL A 376 -5.29 6.58 9.61
N LEU A 377 -4.25 6.10 10.27
CA LEU A 377 -3.11 5.46 9.62
C LEU A 377 -3.22 3.95 9.58
N SER A 378 -3.78 3.35 10.62
CA SER A 378 -4.01 1.91 10.68
C SER A 378 -5.17 1.60 11.62
N CYS A 379 -5.84 0.49 11.37
CA CYS A 379 -6.96 0.01 12.15
C CYS A 379 -6.87 -1.51 12.25
N ASP A 380 -6.78 -2.02 13.47
CA ASP A 380 -6.97 -3.42 13.83
C ASP A 380 -8.39 -3.57 14.40
N MET A 381 -9.17 -4.50 13.86
CA MET A 381 -10.57 -4.67 14.19
C MET A 381 -10.87 -6.15 14.41
N ASP A 382 -11.66 -6.45 15.45
CA ASP A 382 -12.22 -7.76 15.73
C ASP A 382 -13.71 -7.59 16.06
N ILE A 383 -14.55 -8.21 15.23
CA ILE A 383 -15.98 -8.26 15.40
C ILE A 383 -16.38 -9.72 15.48
N ARG A 384 -16.97 -10.12 16.60
CA ARG A 384 -17.35 -11.52 16.86
C ARG A 384 -18.81 -11.63 17.30
N ALA A 385 -19.56 -12.52 16.66
CA ALA A 385 -20.87 -12.91 17.13
C ALA A 385 -20.75 -13.72 18.43
N THR A 386 -21.54 -13.34 19.44
CA THR A 386 -21.69 -14.02 20.71
C THR A 386 -23.06 -14.70 20.75
N GLY A 387 -23.07 -16.04 20.76
CA GLY A 387 -24.27 -16.87 20.74
C GLY A 387 -24.18 -18.03 19.74
N THR A 388 -25.00 -19.06 19.93
CA THR A 388 -25.09 -20.21 19.00
C THR A 388 -25.72 -19.77 17.68
N LEU A 389 -25.32 -20.37 16.55
CA LEU A 389 -25.85 -20.05 15.20
C LEU A 389 -27.39 -20.07 15.09
N SER A 390 -28.08 -20.79 15.99
CA SER A 390 -29.53 -20.94 16.08
C SER A 390 -30.28 -19.86 16.87
N SER A 391 -29.59 -18.88 17.49
CA SER A 391 -30.26 -17.82 18.24
C SER A 391 -30.94 -16.79 17.33
N THR A 392 -32.11 -16.31 17.75
CA THR A 392 -32.93 -15.35 16.99
C THR A 392 -32.40 -13.91 17.06
N GLU A 393 -31.70 -13.58 18.14
CA GLU A 393 -30.92 -12.34 18.28
C GLU A 393 -29.44 -12.71 18.41
N ARG A 394 -28.59 -12.06 17.60
CA ARG A 394 -27.14 -12.15 17.72
C ARG A 394 -26.62 -10.90 18.39
N VAL A 395 -25.92 -11.13 19.49
CA VAL A 395 -25.14 -10.10 20.16
C VAL A 395 -23.73 -10.13 19.58
N TYR A 396 -23.09 -8.99 19.39
CA TYR A 396 -21.71 -8.95 18.91
C TYR A 396 -20.79 -8.36 19.98
N ASP A 397 -19.60 -8.92 20.09
CA ASP A 397 -18.45 -8.31 20.73
C ASP A 397 -17.63 -7.58 19.66
N ILE A 398 -17.26 -6.34 19.94
CA ILE A 398 -16.67 -5.42 18.97
C ILE A 398 -15.48 -4.73 19.62
N SER A 399 -14.33 -4.81 18.97
CA SER A 399 -13.13 -4.10 19.36
C SER A 399 -12.44 -3.56 18.12
N ALA A 400 -12.13 -2.27 18.12
CA ALA A 400 -11.24 -1.66 17.16
C ALA A 400 -10.14 -0.88 17.89
N SER A 401 -8.91 -1.03 17.43
CA SER A 401 -7.76 -0.26 17.86
C SER A 401 -7.08 0.36 16.65
N PHE A 402 -6.84 1.66 16.69
CA PHE A 402 -6.34 2.39 15.53
C PHE A 402 -5.28 3.41 15.93
N VAL A 403 -4.36 3.63 14.99
CA VAL A 403 -3.29 4.61 15.11
C VAL A 403 -3.59 5.77 14.18
N MET A 404 -3.39 6.99 14.67
CA MET A 404 -3.74 8.19 13.94
C MET A 404 -2.71 9.30 14.13
N GLN A 405 -2.62 10.20 13.15
CA GLN A 405 -1.71 11.35 13.15
C GLN A 405 -2.49 12.66 13.08
N PRO A 406 -2.17 13.68 13.90
CA PRO A 406 -2.75 15.00 13.75
C PRO A 406 -2.51 15.57 12.34
N LEU A 407 -3.56 16.08 11.69
CA LEU A 407 -3.50 16.56 10.31
C LEU A 407 -2.62 17.82 10.13
N ARG A 408 -2.27 18.50 11.23
CA ARG A 408 -1.34 19.65 11.26
C ARG A 408 0.10 19.29 10.84
N GLU A 409 0.48 18.03 10.92
CA GLU A 409 1.76 17.52 10.43
C GLU A 409 1.52 16.69 9.15
N ARG A 410 2.30 16.93 8.10
CA ARG A 410 2.17 16.16 6.85
C ARG A 410 2.61 14.72 7.11
N TYR A 411 1.79 13.77 6.69
CA TYR A 411 2.17 12.35 6.72
C TYR A 411 2.93 11.97 5.44
N ARG A 412 3.98 11.17 5.60
CA ARG A 412 4.64 10.41 4.54
C ARG A 412 4.81 8.98 5.03
N MET A 413 4.74 8.02 4.12
CA MET A 413 4.95 6.62 4.47
C MET A 413 6.38 6.41 5.01
N PRO A 414 6.58 5.50 5.97
CA PRO A 414 7.91 5.12 6.40
C PRO A 414 8.65 4.42 5.25
N GLN A 415 9.94 4.72 5.08
CA GLN A 415 10.78 4.07 4.07
C GLN A 415 11.31 2.74 4.61
N VAL A 416 10.52 1.68 4.48
CA VAL A 416 10.76 0.33 5.03
C VAL A 416 11.05 -0.71 3.96
N THR A 417 10.60 -0.49 2.73
CA THR A 417 10.79 -1.45 1.64
C THR A 417 12.26 -1.44 1.22
N PRO A 418 12.98 -2.58 1.29
CA PRO A 418 14.41 -2.62 1.03
C PRO A 418 14.69 -2.35 -0.46
N ARG A 419 15.81 -1.69 -0.73
CA ARG A 419 16.35 -1.60 -2.09
C ARG A 419 16.88 -2.97 -2.51
N PRO A 420 16.61 -3.43 -3.76
CA PRO A 420 17.18 -4.67 -4.25
C PRO A 420 18.70 -4.56 -4.31
N VAL A 421 19.39 -5.60 -3.86
CA VAL A 421 20.86 -5.70 -3.89
C VAL A 421 21.23 -6.70 -4.96
N ILE A 422 21.95 -6.24 -6.00
CA ILE A 422 22.44 -7.11 -7.07
C ILE A 422 23.74 -7.76 -6.59
N GLY A 423 23.72 -9.08 -6.47
CA GLY A 423 24.89 -9.86 -6.10
C GLY A 423 25.80 -10.09 -7.30
N GLY A 424 26.93 -9.40 -7.36
CA GLY A 424 27.97 -9.62 -8.37
C GLY A 424 27.71 -8.92 -9.70
N GLN A 425 28.37 -9.44 -10.74
CA GLN A 425 28.39 -8.86 -12.09
C GLN A 425 27.25 -9.43 -12.94
N GLU A 426 26.66 -8.60 -13.79
CA GLU A 426 25.63 -9.01 -14.73
C GLU A 426 26.14 -8.91 -16.17
N TYR A 427 25.69 -9.84 -17.01
CA TYR A 427 26.06 -9.88 -18.42
C TYR A 427 25.14 -8.99 -19.26
N ALA A 428 25.75 -8.29 -20.20
CA ALA A 428 25.07 -7.44 -21.18
C ALA A 428 25.71 -7.57 -22.57
N VAL A 429 24.92 -7.27 -23.61
CA VAL A 429 25.36 -7.21 -25.00
C VAL A 429 25.58 -5.76 -25.38
N ILE A 430 26.72 -5.44 -25.97
CA ILE A 430 27.00 -4.12 -26.53
C ILE A 430 26.15 -3.93 -27.79
N ILE A 431 25.39 -2.84 -27.83
CA ILE A 431 24.50 -2.50 -28.94
C ILE A 431 25.12 -1.36 -29.74
N GLY A 432 25.25 -1.57 -31.04
CA GLY A 432 25.66 -0.57 -32.02
C GLY A 432 24.66 -0.49 -33.17
N PRO A 433 24.70 0.56 -33.99
CA PRO A 433 24.06 0.55 -35.31
C PRO A 433 24.46 -0.71 -36.11
N ASP A 434 23.59 -1.18 -37.03
CA ASP A 434 23.72 -2.44 -37.80
C ASP A 434 25.06 -2.68 -38.53
N HIS A 435 25.97 -1.69 -38.55
CA HIS A 435 27.26 -1.71 -39.23
C HIS A 435 28.46 -1.27 -38.36
N ALA A 436 28.26 -0.99 -37.07
CA ALA A 436 29.32 -0.56 -36.16
C ALA A 436 29.61 -1.61 -35.10
N GLU A 437 30.84 -2.12 -35.06
CA GLU A 437 31.28 -3.11 -34.05
C GLU A 437 31.22 -2.57 -32.61
N MET A 438 31.41 -1.26 -32.43
CA MET A 438 31.30 -0.59 -31.13
C MET A 438 30.80 0.84 -31.30
N CYS A 439 29.84 1.26 -30.47
CA CYS A 439 29.39 2.65 -30.38
C CYS A 439 29.70 3.19 -28.99
N VAL A 440 30.61 4.17 -28.93
CA VAL A 440 30.93 4.90 -27.69
C VAL A 440 30.57 6.37 -27.80
N ASP A 441 30.15 6.97 -26.69
CA ASP A 441 29.78 8.38 -26.63
C ASP A 441 30.93 9.30 -26.15
N LYS A 442 30.64 10.61 -26.00
CA LYS A 442 31.60 11.61 -25.53
C LYS A 442 32.16 11.35 -24.12
N TYR A 443 31.51 10.51 -23.33
CA TYR A 443 31.93 10.14 -21.97
C TYR A 443 32.61 8.75 -21.93
N ASN A 444 32.95 8.18 -23.09
CA ASN A 444 33.49 6.83 -23.23
C ASN A 444 32.57 5.75 -22.62
N ARG A 445 31.26 5.91 -22.82
CA ARG A 445 30.25 4.93 -22.43
C ARG A 445 29.92 4.04 -23.61
N ALA A 446 29.66 2.76 -23.36
CA ALA A 446 29.08 1.86 -24.34
C ALA A 446 27.58 1.75 -24.11
N LEU A 447 26.81 1.64 -25.21
CA LEU A 447 25.39 1.35 -25.13
C LEU A 447 25.22 -0.16 -24.96
N VAL A 448 24.58 -0.61 -23.88
CA VAL A 448 24.42 -2.03 -23.57
C VAL A 448 22.98 -2.39 -23.29
N GLN A 449 22.59 -3.62 -23.64
CA GLN A 449 21.32 -4.23 -23.24
C GLN A 449 21.61 -5.46 -22.38
N PHE A 450 21.00 -5.53 -21.20
CA PHE A 450 21.19 -6.65 -20.28
C PHE A 450 20.44 -7.91 -20.74
N ILE A 451 20.97 -9.09 -20.39
CA ILE A 451 20.36 -10.38 -20.75
C ILE A 451 19.06 -10.63 -19.97
N TRP A 452 18.92 -10.07 -18.77
CA TRP A 452 17.69 -10.19 -17.99
C TRP A 452 16.51 -9.40 -18.57
N ASP A 453 16.77 -8.48 -19.51
CA ASP A 453 15.72 -7.71 -20.19
C ASP A 453 15.01 -8.59 -21.23
N ARG A 454 13.88 -9.16 -20.81
CA ARG A 454 13.08 -10.10 -21.63
C ARG A 454 12.36 -9.43 -22.80
N ASP A 455 12.08 -8.14 -22.68
CA ASP A 455 11.32 -7.37 -23.68
C ASP A 455 12.25 -6.67 -24.70
N GLY A 456 13.54 -6.57 -24.37
CA GLY A 456 14.56 -5.95 -25.19
C GLY A 456 14.82 -6.72 -26.49
N LYS A 457 14.79 -6.00 -27.62
CA LYS A 457 14.97 -6.58 -28.97
C LYS A 457 16.38 -6.36 -29.55
N TYR A 458 17.32 -5.88 -28.75
CA TYR A 458 18.66 -5.48 -29.20
C TYR A 458 18.65 -4.35 -30.24
N ASP A 459 17.56 -3.57 -30.28
CA ASP A 459 17.35 -2.42 -31.20
C ASP A 459 17.77 -1.07 -30.60
N GLY A 460 18.34 -1.10 -29.38
CA GLY A 460 18.81 0.07 -28.64
C GLY A 460 17.73 0.84 -27.88
N LYS A 461 16.45 0.42 -27.88
CA LYS A 461 15.38 1.16 -27.18
C LYS A 461 15.38 0.98 -25.66
N SER A 462 15.73 -0.20 -25.18
CA SER A 462 15.89 -0.54 -23.75
C SER A 462 17.34 -0.55 -23.29
N ALA A 463 18.27 -0.19 -24.19
CA ALA A 463 19.69 -0.14 -23.88
C ALA A 463 20.07 1.13 -23.12
N ILE A 464 21.13 1.04 -22.31
CA ILE A 464 21.66 2.14 -21.50
C ILE A 464 23.13 2.41 -21.75
N TRP A 465 23.53 3.66 -21.57
CA TRP A 465 24.92 4.07 -21.56
C TRP A 465 25.59 3.69 -20.24
N VAL A 466 26.58 2.81 -20.31
CA VAL A 466 27.39 2.38 -19.17
C VAL A 466 28.84 2.78 -19.39
N ARG A 467 29.47 3.35 -18.37
CA ARG A 467 30.88 3.73 -18.43
C ARG A 467 31.76 2.49 -18.51
N LEU A 468 32.73 2.51 -19.41
CA LEU A 468 33.71 1.43 -19.54
C LEU A 468 34.86 1.63 -18.55
N ALA A 469 35.15 0.61 -17.75
CA ALA A 469 36.38 0.56 -16.97
C ALA A 469 37.55 0.28 -17.91
N THR A 470 38.58 1.14 -17.87
CA THR A 470 39.82 0.96 -18.64
C THR A 470 41.01 0.78 -17.70
N ALA A 471 42.10 0.20 -18.21
CA ALA A 471 43.31 -0.07 -17.40
C ALA A 471 43.97 1.21 -16.88
N TRP A 472 43.81 2.35 -17.56
CA TRP A 472 44.36 3.66 -17.17
C TRP A 472 43.36 4.80 -17.44
N HIS A 473 43.24 5.74 -16.49
CA HIS A 473 42.39 6.93 -16.60
C HIS A 473 43.20 8.21 -16.31
N GLY A 474 43.09 9.25 -17.15
CA GLY A 474 43.76 10.55 -16.96
C GLY A 474 43.51 11.56 -18.09
N MET A 475 43.90 12.83 -17.91
CA MET A 475 43.66 13.90 -18.91
C MET A 475 44.36 13.67 -20.26
N ALA A 476 45.37 12.78 -20.32
CA ALA A 476 46.14 12.50 -21.53
C ALA A 476 45.43 11.59 -22.56
N MET A 477 44.31 10.95 -22.21
CA MET A 477 43.54 10.06 -23.10
C MET A 477 42.91 10.79 -24.31
N ALA A 478 42.92 12.13 -24.33
CA ALA A 478 42.49 12.92 -25.49
C ALA A 478 43.48 12.85 -26.68
N TRP A 479 44.72 12.38 -26.48
CA TRP A 479 45.75 12.31 -27.52
C TRP A 479 45.98 10.92 -28.13
N GLU A 480 45.57 9.83 -27.48
CA GLU A 480 45.75 8.46 -27.99
C GLU A 480 44.52 7.91 -28.74
N ARG A 481 44.00 8.69 -29.70
CA ARG A 481 42.95 8.21 -30.61
C ARG A 481 43.48 7.27 -31.72
N SER A 482 44.74 6.83 -31.64
CA SER A 482 45.44 6.09 -32.70
C SER A 482 45.76 4.62 -32.39
N THR A 483 45.57 4.11 -31.16
CA THR A 483 46.07 2.76 -30.78
C THR A 483 44.99 1.71 -30.48
N MET A 484 43.70 2.01 -30.55
CA MET A 484 42.64 0.99 -30.45
C MET A 484 42.16 0.51 -31.84
N ARG A 485 43.08 0.06 -32.71
CA ARG A 485 42.71 -0.59 -33.98
C ARG A 485 42.98 -2.09 -34.06
N ASP A 486 43.67 -2.69 -33.09
CA ASP A 486 43.94 -4.12 -33.10
C ASP A 486 43.59 -4.76 -31.75
N ALA A 487 42.32 -5.13 -31.58
CA ALA A 487 41.91 -6.15 -30.64
C ALA A 487 40.66 -6.86 -31.20
N GLY A 488 40.88 -7.66 -32.24
CA GLY A 488 39.95 -8.72 -32.57
C GLY A 488 39.91 -9.72 -31.42
N ASN A 489 38.88 -9.62 -30.58
CA ASN A 489 38.22 -10.73 -29.89
C ASN A 489 37.12 -10.17 -28.99
N ARG A 490 35.93 -10.81 -29.06
CA ARG A 490 34.76 -10.66 -28.19
C ARG A 490 35.07 -9.91 -26.88
N CYS A 491 34.74 -8.62 -26.85
CA CYS A 491 34.82 -7.81 -25.64
C CYS A 491 33.67 -8.24 -24.70
N TRP A 492 34.02 -9.01 -23.68
CA TRP A 492 33.19 -9.26 -22.52
C TRP A 492 33.38 -8.08 -21.57
N SER A 493 32.38 -7.22 -21.43
CA SER A 493 32.39 -6.19 -20.39
C SER A 493 31.83 -6.80 -19.10
N THR A 494 32.72 -7.10 -18.16
CA THR A 494 32.38 -7.30 -16.75
C THR A 494 32.23 -5.93 -16.09
N THR A 495 31.01 -5.57 -15.70
CA THR A 495 30.72 -4.47 -14.76
C THR A 495 30.25 -5.03 -13.44
#